data_AF-A0A151SF96-F1
#
_entry.id   AF-A0A151SF96-F1
#
_cell.length_a   1.000
_cell.length_b   1.000
_cell.length_c   1.000
_cell.angle_alpha   90.00
_cell.angle_beta   90.00
_cell.angle_gamma   90.00
#
_symmetry.space_group_name_H-M   'P 1'
#
loop_
_entity.id
_entity.type
_entity.pdbx_description
1 polymer ?
#
loop_
_entity_poly.entity_id
_entity_poly.type
_entity_poly.pdbx_seq_one_letter_code
_entity_poly.pdbx_strand_id
1 'polypeptide(L)'
;MDILGPFPIAKGQCKFLLVAVDYFTKWVEAKPLANITAANVQKFLWKNIITRFGIPYALITDNGLQFTDQKLNRFIQDLGIKHRFTSVEHPQSNGQAEAANKVILTELKKRLGDAKGAWAEELTEVLWAYRCTPQSTTKETPFRLTYGTDAMIPVEVGEPSFRRQHFDENNNEASLRAEIDMVDEIRTKAQIMAEACKQRMAR
;
A
#
# COMPACT_ATOMS: atom_id res chain seq x y z
N MET A 1 3.66 3.17 8.54
CA MET A 1 2.94 1.96 8.97
C MET A 1 2.12 2.35 10.17
N ASP A 2 0.88 1.86 10.22
CA ASP A 2 -0.12 2.32 11.17
C ASP A 2 -1.08 1.16 11.51
N ILE A 3 -1.81 1.27 12.60
CA ILE A 3 -2.83 0.31 13.01
C ILE A 3 -4.18 1.01 13.15
N LEU A 4 -5.15 0.53 12.39
CA LEU A 4 -6.51 1.04 12.40
C LEU A 4 -7.42 0.15 13.25
N GLY A 5 -8.42 0.77 13.88
CA GLY A 5 -9.47 0.09 14.64
C GLY A 5 -9.67 0.68 16.05
N PRO A 6 -10.44 -0.01 16.91
CA PRO A 6 -11.09 -1.29 16.63
C PRO A 6 -12.25 -1.19 15.63
N PHE A 7 -12.39 -2.21 14.78
CA PHE A 7 -13.53 -2.45 13.89
C PHE A 7 -14.52 -3.44 14.53
N PRO A 8 -15.76 -3.57 14.00
CA PRO A 8 -16.62 -4.70 14.33
C PRO A 8 -15.89 -6.03 14.15
N ILE A 9 -16.15 -6.98 15.04
CA ILE A 9 -15.44 -8.26 15.05
C ILE A 9 -15.76 -9.02 13.76
N ALA A 10 -14.71 -9.29 12.99
CA ALA A 10 -14.77 -10.16 11.81
C ALA A 10 -14.35 -11.58 12.17
N LYS A 11 -14.43 -12.47 11.17
CA LYS A 11 -13.96 -13.86 11.24
C LYS A 11 -12.55 -13.96 11.83
N GLY A 12 -12.34 -14.93 12.70
CA GLY A 12 -11.06 -15.11 13.40
C GLY A 12 -10.80 -14.08 14.51
N GLN A 13 -11.85 -13.44 15.05
CA GLN A 13 -11.76 -12.42 16.09
C GLN A 13 -10.99 -11.15 15.65
N CYS A 14 -10.84 -10.95 14.34
CA CYS A 14 -10.12 -9.80 13.80
C CYS A 14 -10.90 -8.51 14.06
N LYS A 15 -10.23 -7.52 14.65
CA LYS A 15 -10.81 -6.22 14.97
C LYS A 15 -9.84 -5.06 14.71
N PHE A 16 -8.61 -5.34 14.28
CA PHE A 16 -7.63 -4.32 13.93
C PHE A 16 -7.10 -4.56 12.52
N LEU A 17 -6.61 -3.52 11.89
CA LEU A 17 -6.00 -3.59 10.56
C LEU A 17 -4.60 -2.97 10.64
N LEU A 18 -3.56 -3.78 10.45
CA LEU A 18 -2.19 -3.29 10.33
C LEU A 18 -1.94 -2.91 8.88
N VAL A 19 -1.51 -1.67 8.63
CA VAL A 19 -1.33 -1.10 7.29
C VAL A 19 0.10 -0.59 7.12
N ALA A 20 0.72 -0.94 5.99
CA ALA A 20 1.93 -0.32 5.48
C ALA A 20 1.66 0.31 4.12
N VAL A 21 2.23 1.50 3.92
CA VAL A 21 2.10 2.26 2.68
C VAL A 21 3.51 2.60 2.21
N ASP A 22 3.84 2.23 0.99
CA ASP A 22 5.05 2.72 0.34
C ASP A 22 4.86 4.18 -0.07
N TYR A 23 5.81 5.04 0.32
CA TYR A 23 5.67 6.49 0.16
C TYR A 23 5.77 6.93 -1.30
N PHE A 24 6.47 6.18 -2.15
CA PHE A 24 6.65 6.55 -3.55
C PHE A 24 5.52 6.00 -4.41
N THR A 25 5.42 4.67 -4.52
CA THR A 25 4.45 3.97 -5.36
C THR A 25 3.02 4.12 -4.85
N LYS A 26 2.84 4.51 -3.58
CA LYS A 26 1.57 4.47 -2.86
C LYS A 26 1.05 3.04 -2.67
N TRP A 27 1.88 2.01 -2.87
CA TRP A 27 1.46 0.64 -2.66
C TRP A 27 1.06 0.42 -1.19
N VAL A 28 -0.13 -0.15 -0.99
CA VAL A 28 -0.64 -0.48 0.33
C VAL A 28 -0.58 -1.98 0.55
N GLU A 29 0.02 -2.42 1.66
CA GLU A 29 -0.19 -3.74 2.25
C GLU A 29 -1.01 -3.59 3.53
N ALA A 30 -2.04 -4.40 3.69
CA ALA A 30 -2.85 -4.37 4.91
C ALA A 30 -3.22 -5.79 5.36
N LYS A 31 -3.29 -5.99 6.68
CA LYS A 31 -3.58 -7.30 7.27
C LYS A 31 -4.52 -7.20 8.49
N PRO A 32 -5.64 -7.94 8.50
CA PRO A 32 -6.49 -8.05 9.67
C PRO A 32 -5.77 -8.73 10.85
N LEU A 33 -5.98 -8.22 12.06
CA LEU A 33 -5.41 -8.73 13.30
C LEU A 33 -6.48 -8.85 14.38
N ALA A 34 -6.43 -9.93 15.15
CA ALA A 34 -7.23 -10.08 16.38
C ALA A 34 -6.65 -9.25 17.53
N ASN A 35 -5.32 -9.24 17.65
CA ASN A 35 -4.57 -8.57 18.71
C ASN A 35 -3.38 -7.78 18.14
N ILE A 36 -3.10 -6.63 18.76
CA ILE A 36 -1.95 -5.78 18.42
C ILE A 36 -0.76 -6.24 19.26
N THR A 37 0.27 -6.81 18.62
CA THR A 37 1.49 -7.26 19.29
C THR A 37 2.70 -6.98 18.40
N ALA A 38 3.87 -6.75 19.00
CA ALA A 38 5.12 -6.58 18.28
C ALA A 38 5.46 -7.81 17.41
N ALA A 39 5.16 -9.02 17.89
CA ALA A 39 5.34 -10.26 17.13
C ALA A 39 4.48 -10.30 15.85
N ASN A 40 3.24 -9.80 15.91
CA ASN A 40 2.38 -9.69 14.74
C ASN A 40 2.91 -8.66 13.74
N VAL A 41 3.45 -7.53 14.23
CA VAL A 41 4.11 -6.50 13.40
C VAL A 41 5.35 -7.07 12.71
N GLN A 42 6.23 -7.75 13.45
CA GLN A 42 7.43 -8.38 12.88
C GLN A 42 7.07 -9.40 11.80
N LYS A 43 6.07 -10.27 12.07
CA LYS A 43 5.60 -11.27 11.10
C LYS A 43 5.04 -10.60 9.83
N PHE A 44 4.33 -9.48 9.98
CA PHE A 44 3.83 -8.70 8.86
C PHE A 44 4.97 -8.06 8.06
N LEU A 45 5.93 -7.39 8.71
CA LEU A 45 7.11 -6.82 8.05
C LEU A 45 7.85 -7.88 7.23
N TRP A 46 8.15 -9.03 7.83
CA TRP A 46 8.86 -10.11 7.14
C TRP A 46 8.07 -10.65 5.95
N LYS A 47 6.82 -11.08 6.18
CA LYS A 47 6.03 -11.81 5.17
C LYS A 47 5.46 -10.90 4.07
N ASN A 48 4.99 -9.71 4.44
CA ASN A 48 4.22 -8.86 3.53
C ASN A 48 5.06 -7.76 2.89
N ILE A 49 6.18 -7.36 3.51
CA ILE A 49 7.03 -6.27 3.01
C ILE A 49 8.37 -6.83 2.54
N ILE A 50 9.19 -7.37 3.43
CA ILE A 50 10.59 -7.71 3.15
C ILE A 50 10.70 -8.82 2.10
N THR A 51 9.99 -9.93 2.28
CA THR A 51 10.05 -11.05 1.33
C THR A 51 9.34 -10.79 0.01
N ARG A 52 8.59 -9.68 -0.11
CA ARG A 52 7.85 -9.31 -1.32
C ARG A 52 8.49 -8.19 -2.13
N PHE A 53 8.98 -7.15 -1.44
CA PHE A 53 9.50 -5.93 -2.05
C PHE A 53 10.97 -5.66 -1.71
N GLY A 54 11.56 -6.45 -0.81
CA GLY A 54 12.90 -6.21 -0.29
C GLY A 54 12.91 -5.36 0.98
N ILE A 55 14.12 -5.09 1.47
CA ILE A 55 14.34 -4.37 2.73
C ILE A 55 14.16 -2.86 2.48
N PRO A 56 13.20 -2.20 3.15
CA PRO A 56 13.00 -0.76 2.98
C PRO A 56 14.14 0.03 3.63
N TYR A 57 14.47 1.20 3.08
CA TYR A 57 15.48 2.08 3.67
C TYR A 57 15.07 2.60 5.06
N ALA A 58 13.79 2.95 5.22
CA ALA A 58 13.25 3.47 6.47
C ALA A 58 11.85 2.95 6.72
N LEU A 59 11.53 2.73 8.00
CA LEU A 59 10.19 2.45 8.48
C LEU A 59 9.72 3.65 9.29
N ILE A 60 8.53 4.17 8.99
CA ILE A 60 7.91 5.27 9.71
C ILE A 60 6.69 4.73 10.46
N THR A 61 6.61 4.92 11.78
CA THR A 61 5.46 4.51 12.62
C THR A 61 5.11 5.59 13.63
N ASP A 62 3.93 5.47 14.25
CA ASP A 62 3.62 6.21 15.47
C ASP A 62 4.42 5.66 16.68
N ASN A 63 4.27 6.34 17.82
CA ASN A 63 4.89 5.94 19.10
C ASN A 63 4.10 4.83 19.83
N GLY A 64 3.28 4.05 19.14
CA GLY A 64 2.54 2.95 19.74
C GLY A 64 3.47 1.91 20.39
N LEU A 65 3.06 1.37 21.54
CA LEU A 65 3.86 0.42 22.33
C LEU A 65 4.33 -0.81 21.53
N GLN A 66 3.53 -1.24 20.56
CA GLN A 66 3.86 -2.34 19.67
C GLN A 66 5.07 -2.06 18.76
N PHE A 67 5.35 -0.78 18.46
CA PHE A 67 6.46 -0.35 17.62
C PHE A 67 7.71 0.03 18.44
N THR A 68 7.55 0.29 19.74
CA THR A 68 8.66 0.57 20.66
C THR A 68 9.25 -0.69 21.31
N ASP A 69 8.71 -1.88 21.01
CA ASP A 69 9.22 -3.16 21.51
C ASP A 69 10.71 -3.39 21.15
N GLN A 70 11.50 -3.84 22.12
CA GLN A 70 12.94 -4.00 21.95
C GLN A 70 13.31 -5.11 20.95
N LYS A 71 12.57 -6.23 20.92
CA LYS A 71 12.87 -7.35 20.02
C LYS A 71 12.57 -6.96 18.57
N LEU A 72 11.44 -6.30 18.35
CA LEU A 72 11.09 -5.75 17.04
C LEU A 72 12.14 -4.73 16.57
N ASN A 73 12.54 -3.79 17.44
CA ASN A 73 13.54 -2.78 17.09
C ASN A 73 14.91 -3.37 16.77
N ARG A 74 15.36 -4.40 17.50
CA ARG A 74 16.58 -5.15 17.15
C ARG A 74 16.47 -5.80 15.78
N PHE A 75 15.37 -6.51 15.51
CA PHE A 75 15.12 -7.12 14.21
C PHE A 75 15.17 -6.09 13.05
N ILE A 76 14.58 -4.91 13.24
CA ILE A 76 14.61 -3.81 12.26
C ILE A 76 16.04 -3.29 12.07
N GLN A 77 16.79 -3.12 13.16
CA GLN A 77 18.18 -2.66 13.14
C GLN A 77 19.14 -3.67 12.49
N ASP A 78 18.97 -4.96 12.75
CA ASP A 78 19.79 -6.04 12.18
C ASP A 78 19.67 -6.10 10.65
N LEU A 79 18.52 -5.67 10.12
CA LEU A 79 18.27 -5.52 8.67
C LEU A 79 18.74 -4.18 8.11
N GLY A 80 19.31 -3.29 8.93
CA GLY A 80 19.77 -1.96 8.51
C GLY A 80 18.64 -0.95 8.23
N ILE A 81 17.41 -1.24 8.65
CA ILE A 81 16.24 -0.38 8.39
C ILE A 81 16.26 0.79 9.37
N LYS A 82 16.15 2.03 8.87
CA LYS A 82 16.07 3.21 9.73
C LYS A 82 14.66 3.36 10.29
N HIS A 83 14.47 3.04 11.56
CA HIS A 83 13.19 3.26 12.24
C HIS A 83 13.02 4.72 12.63
N ARG A 84 11.94 5.36 12.19
CA ARG A 84 11.59 6.75 12.47
C ARG A 84 10.22 6.82 13.10
N PHE A 85 10.14 7.38 14.30
CA PHE A 85 8.88 7.61 14.97
C PHE A 85 8.31 8.98 14.59
N THR A 86 7.02 9.05 14.31
CA THR A 86 6.32 10.32 14.12
C THR A 86 5.95 10.90 15.49
N SER A 87 6.24 12.18 15.73
CA SER A 87 5.80 12.84 16.96
C SER A 87 4.28 13.01 16.96
N VAL A 88 3.66 12.99 18.15
CA VAL A 88 2.22 13.25 18.34
C VAL A 88 1.85 14.67 17.87
N GLU A 89 2.81 15.60 17.93
CA GLU A 89 2.63 17.02 17.57
C GLU A 89 2.84 17.32 16.07
N HIS A 90 3.42 16.41 15.28
CA HIS A 90 3.62 16.59 13.83
C HIS A 90 3.05 15.43 12.98
N PRO A 91 1.71 15.36 12.82
CA PRO A 91 1.02 14.41 11.94
C PRO A 91 1.49 14.45 10.48
N GLN A 92 2.06 15.58 10.02
CA GLN A 92 2.57 15.75 8.67
C GLN A 92 3.60 14.68 8.25
N SER A 93 4.37 14.12 9.19
CA SER A 93 5.33 13.05 8.88
C SER A 93 4.66 11.72 8.53
N ASN A 94 3.44 11.48 9.04
CA ASN A 94 2.61 10.31 8.74
C ASN A 94 1.49 10.60 7.72
N GLY A 95 1.37 11.83 7.23
CA GLY A 95 0.21 12.27 6.44
C GLY A 95 -0.08 11.43 5.19
N GLN A 96 0.93 10.75 4.62
CA GLN A 96 0.71 9.82 3.51
C GLN A 96 0.02 8.53 3.95
N ALA A 97 0.44 7.95 5.08
CA ALA A 97 -0.24 6.78 5.65
C ALA A 97 -1.66 7.17 6.07
N GLU A 98 -1.86 8.34 6.68
CA GLU A 98 -3.19 8.84 7.03
C GLU A 98 -4.10 9.04 5.81
N ALA A 99 -3.59 9.61 4.72
CA ALA A 99 -4.35 9.78 3.49
C ALA A 99 -4.75 8.44 2.87
N ALA A 100 -3.82 7.48 2.78
CA ALA A 100 -4.10 6.13 2.31
C ALA A 100 -5.08 5.40 3.23
N ASN A 101 -4.89 5.48 4.54
CA ASN A 101 -5.80 4.92 5.54
C ASN A 101 -7.22 5.49 5.37
N LYS A 102 -7.36 6.80 5.16
CA LYS A 102 -8.65 7.44 4.89
C LYS A 102 -9.32 6.87 3.64
N VAL A 103 -8.58 6.69 2.54
CA VAL A 103 -9.13 6.10 1.30
C VAL A 103 -9.56 4.65 1.53
N ILE A 104 -8.71 3.82 2.14
CA ILE A 104 -9.02 2.41 2.45
C ILE A 104 -10.25 2.31 3.35
N LEU A 105 -10.33 3.13 4.40
CA LEU A 105 -11.46 3.17 5.32
C LEU A 105 -12.76 3.59 4.62
N THR A 106 -12.70 4.61 3.75
CA THR A 106 -13.86 5.06 2.97
C THR A 106 -14.32 3.96 2.02
N GLU A 107 -13.41 3.29 1.33
CA GLU A 107 -13.77 2.25 0.36
C GLU A 107 -14.29 0.97 1.04
N LEU A 108 -13.67 0.57 2.17
CA LEU A 108 -14.21 -0.50 3.02
C LEU A 108 -15.63 -0.16 3.47
N LYS A 109 -15.88 1.07 3.97
CA LYS A 109 -17.23 1.50 4.40
C LYS A 109 -18.25 1.42 3.28
N LYS A 110 -17.88 1.82 2.06
CA LYS A 110 -18.78 1.75 0.89
C LYS A 110 -19.12 0.31 0.53
N ARG A 111 -18.14 -0.59 0.51
CA ARG A 111 -18.35 -2.00 0.16
C ARG A 111 -19.15 -2.76 1.22
N LEU A 112 -18.96 -2.42 2.48
CA LEU A 112 -19.56 -3.17 3.58
C LEU A 112 -21.03 -2.88 3.80
N GLY A 113 -21.55 -1.71 3.41
CA GLY A 113 -22.93 -1.33 3.67
C GLY A 113 -23.35 -1.66 5.12
N ASP A 114 -24.35 -2.52 5.28
CA ASP A 114 -24.84 -3.01 6.57
C ASP A 114 -24.12 -4.28 7.09
N ALA A 115 -23.36 -4.98 6.25
CA ALA A 115 -22.65 -6.24 6.56
C ALA A 115 -21.31 -5.99 7.28
N LYS A 116 -21.39 -5.41 8.49
CA LYS A 116 -20.23 -4.93 9.28
C LYS A 116 -19.19 -6.00 9.65
N GLY A 117 -19.51 -7.28 9.61
CA GLY A 117 -18.60 -8.39 9.98
C GLY A 117 -17.73 -8.95 8.84
N ALA A 118 -18.03 -8.61 7.58
CA ALA A 118 -17.35 -9.16 6.40
C ALA A 118 -16.10 -8.38 5.96
N TRP A 119 -15.74 -7.31 6.69
CA TRP A 119 -14.70 -6.36 6.26
C TRP A 119 -13.33 -6.99 6.01
N ALA A 120 -12.99 -8.04 6.76
CA ALA A 120 -11.73 -8.74 6.61
C ALA A 120 -11.67 -9.55 5.30
N GLU A 121 -12.81 -10.03 4.81
CA GLU A 121 -12.92 -10.81 3.56
C GLU A 121 -12.90 -9.85 2.35
N GLU A 122 -13.59 -8.72 2.45
CA GLU A 122 -13.63 -7.66 1.43
C GLU A 122 -12.30 -6.90 1.23
N LEU A 123 -11.40 -6.96 2.23
CA LEU A 123 -10.17 -6.19 2.24
C LEU A 123 -9.31 -6.44 0.99
N THR A 124 -9.26 -7.68 0.50
CA THR A 124 -8.45 -8.04 -0.68
C THR A 124 -8.91 -7.28 -1.92
N GLU A 125 -10.23 -7.19 -2.12
CA GLU A 125 -10.81 -6.51 -3.27
C GLU A 125 -10.65 -4.99 -3.18
N VAL A 126 -10.81 -4.42 -1.97
CA VAL A 126 -10.54 -2.99 -1.73
C VAL A 126 -9.09 -2.64 -2.04
N LEU A 127 -8.14 -3.43 -1.55
CA LEU A 127 -6.72 -3.21 -1.81
C LEU A 127 -6.41 -3.32 -3.30
N TRP A 128 -6.99 -4.29 -4.00
CA TRP A 128 -6.76 -4.43 -5.44
C TRP A 128 -7.32 -3.25 -6.25
N ALA A 129 -8.54 -2.81 -5.95
CA ALA A 129 -9.14 -1.63 -6.56
C ALA A 129 -8.28 -0.38 -6.34
N TYR A 130 -7.81 -0.17 -5.10
CA TYR A 130 -6.89 0.93 -4.78
C TYR A 130 -5.59 0.85 -5.59
N ARG A 131 -4.97 -0.33 -5.67
CA ARG A 131 -3.70 -0.55 -6.39
C ARG A 131 -3.84 -0.34 -7.90
N CYS A 132 -5.03 -0.50 -8.47
CA CYS A 132 -5.30 -0.29 -9.90
C CYS A 132 -5.91 1.08 -10.22
N THR A 133 -6.11 1.95 -9.21
CA THR A 133 -6.66 3.30 -9.41
C THR A 133 -5.54 4.34 -9.40
N PRO A 134 -5.45 5.23 -10.42
CA PRO A 134 -4.44 6.28 -10.45
C PRO A 134 -4.50 7.19 -9.22
N GLN A 135 -3.35 7.45 -8.60
CA GLN A 135 -3.30 8.32 -7.42
C GLN A 135 -3.19 9.79 -7.83
N SER A 136 -3.88 10.67 -7.10
CA SER A 136 -3.89 12.11 -7.41
C SER A 136 -2.50 12.76 -7.37
N THR A 137 -1.61 12.24 -6.52
CA THR A 137 -0.25 12.74 -6.29
C THR A 137 0.76 12.32 -7.36
N THR A 138 0.68 11.08 -7.84
CA THR A 138 1.61 10.53 -8.85
C THR A 138 1.05 10.55 -10.26
N LYS A 139 -0.28 10.64 -10.41
CA LYS A 139 -1.04 10.44 -11.65
C LYS A 139 -0.93 9.04 -12.27
N GLU A 140 -0.34 8.11 -11.52
CA GLU A 140 -0.10 6.73 -11.94
C GLU A 140 -0.74 5.74 -10.95
N THR A 141 -0.98 4.51 -11.41
CA THR A 141 -1.48 3.44 -10.54
C THR A 141 -0.35 2.92 -9.64
N PRO A 142 -0.63 2.57 -8.36
CA PRO A 142 0.36 1.93 -7.51
C PRO A 142 0.91 0.63 -8.11
N PHE A 143 0.06 -0.12 -8.82
CA PHE A 143 0.45 -1.35 -9.49
C PHE A 143 1.51 -1.12 -10.56
N ARG A 144 1.31 -0.13 -11.45
CA ARG A 144 2.26 0.21 -12.50
C ARG A 144 3.59 0.70 -11.95
N LEU A 145 3.57 1.57 -10.93
CA LEU A 145 4.81 2.05 -10.31
C LEU A 145 5.61 0.92 -9.62
N THR A 146 4.92 -0.09 -9.11
CA THR A 146 5.52 -1.23 -8.41
C THR A 146 6.06 -2.28 -9.37
N TYR A 147 5.24 -2.74 -10.33
CA TYR A 147 5.56 -3.87 -11.20
C TYR A 147 5.98 -3.49 -12.62
N GLY A 148 5.89 -2.21 -12.99
CA GLY A 148 6.30 -1.70 -14.30
C GLY A 148 5.25 -1.79 -15.42
N THR A 149 4.13 -2.47 -15.15
CA THR A 149 3.01 -2.63 -16.10
C THR A 149 1.67 -2.46 -15.39
N ASP A 150 0.60 -2.17 -16.12
CA ASP A 150 -0.75 -2.08 -15.55
C ASP A 150 -1.36 -3.45 -15.30
N ALA A 151 -2.09 -3.59 -14.19
CA ALA A 151 -2.88 -4.78 -13.92
C ALA A 151 -4.02 -4.92 -14.94
N MET A 152 -4.33 -6.17 -15.32
CA MET A 152 -5.56 -6.45 -16.07
C MET A 152 -6.75 -6.39 -15.10
N ILE A 153 -7.63 -5.40 -15.23
CA ILE A 153 -8.82 -5.26 -14.38
C ILE A 153 -10.08 -5.85 -15.05
N PRO A 154 -11.15 -6.20 -14.29
CA PRO A 154 -12.29 -6.94 -14.83
C PRO A 154 -13.07 -6.17 -15.89
N VAL A 155 -13.11 -4.84 -15.79
CA VAL A 155 -13.79 -3.99 -16.79
C VAL A 155 -13.16 -4.14 -18.17
N GLU A 156 -11.84 -4.32 -18.25
CA GLU A 156 -11.14 -4.56 -19.52
C GLU A 156 -11.33 -5.98 -20.07
N VAL A 157 -11.91 -6.88 -19.27
CA VAL A 157 -12.34 -8.22 -19.71
C VAL A 157 -13.73 -8.16 -20.32
N GLY A 158 -14.65 -7.44 -19.67
CA GLY A 158 -16.04 -7.27 -20.13
C GLY A 158 -16.15 -6.33 -21.34
N GLU A 159 -15.42 -5.22 -21.32
CA GLU A 159 -15.24 -4.29 -22.43
C GLU A 159 -13.78 -4.37 -22.89
N PRO A 160 -13.47 -5.21 -23.91
CA PRO A 160 -12.09 -5.54 -24.25
C PRO A 160 -11.26 -4.28 -24.52
N SER A 161 -10.26 -4.04 -23.67
CA SER A 161 -9.34 -2.92 -23.86
C SER A 161 -8.42 -3.15 -25.06
N PHE A 162 -7.74 -2.08 -25.52
CA PHE A 162 -6.81 -2.18 -26.65
C PHE A 162 -5.77 -3.28 -26.45
N ARG A 163 -5.16 -3.35 -25.26
CA ARG A 163 -4.18 -4.41 -24.90
C ARG A 163 -4.76 -5.83 -25.01
N ARG A 164 -6.07 -6.01 -24.81
CA ARG A 164 -6.73 -7.31 -24.91
C ARG A 164 -7.15 -7.64 -26.33
N GLN A 165 -7.68 -6.66 -27.07
CA GLN A 165 -8.10 -6.84 -28.46
C GLN A 165 -6.92 -7.09 -29.40
N HIS A 166 -5.77 -6.47 -29.12
CA HIS A 166 -4.57 -6.55 -29.95
C HIS A 166 -3.46 -7.38 -29.30
N PHE A 167 -3.83 -8.33 -28.44
CA PHE A 167 -2.85 -9.25 -27.85
C PHE A 167 -2.26 -10.15 -28.93
N ASP A 168 -0.92 -10.17 -29.01
CA ASP A 168 -0.16 -11.07 -29.87
C ASP A 168 0.82 -11.85 -29.00
N GLU A 169 0.58 -13.16 -28.92
CA GLU A 169 1.38 -14.08 -28.10
C GLU A 169 2.86 -14.09 -28.53
N ASN A 170 3.14 -14.00 -29.83
CA ASN A 170 4.51 -14.04 -30.36
C ASN A 170 5.31 -12.79 -29.99
N ASN A 171 4.63 -11.65 -29.84
CA ASN A 171 5.25 -10.36 -29.55
C ASN A 171 5.11 -9.94 -28.08
N ASN A 172 4.37 -10.68 -27.25
CA ASN A 172 4.08 -10.32 -25.87
C ASN A 172 5.34 -10.06 -25.03
N GLU A 173 6.38 -10.88 -25.19
CA GLU A 173 7.63 -10.67 -24.47
C GLU A 173 8.31 -9.35 -24.86
N ALA A 174 8.36 -9.03 -26.16
CA ALA A 174 8.92 -7.78 -26.65
C ALA A 174 8.12 -6.57 -26.15
N SER A 175 6.79 -6.66 -26.19
CA SER A 175 5.88 -5.63 -25.66
C SER A 175 6.10 -5.40 -24.16
N LEU A 176 6.19 -6.47 -23.37
CA LEU A 176 6.43 -6.36 -21.93
C LEU A 176 7.80 -5.75 -21.61
N ARG A 177 8.85 -6.12 -22.37
CA ARG A 177 10.18 -5.51 -22.22
C ARG A 177 10.13 -4.01 -22.53
N ALA A 178 9.45 -3.61 -23.59
CA ALA A 178 9.29 -2.19 -23.94
C ALA A 178 8.55 -1.41 -22.84
N GLU A 179 7.53 -1.98 -22.21
CA GLU A 179 6.87 -1.36 -21.05
C GLU A 179 7.82 -1.20 -19.86
N ILE A 180 8.61 -2.23 -19.56
CA ILE A 180 9.61 -2.21 -18.48
C ILE A 180 10.70 -1.17 -18.79
N ASP A 181 11.16 -1.06 -20.02
CA ASP A 181 12.17 -0.05 -20.40
C ASP A 181 11.69 1.38 -20.14
N MET A 182 10.38 1.63 -20.24
CA MET A 182 9.79 2.94 -19.94
C MET A 182 9.50 3.17 -18.45
N VAL A 183 9.68 2.16 -17.57
CA VAL A 183 9.26 2.25 -16.17
C VAL A 183 10.00 3.37 -15.42
N ASP A 184 11.29 3.54 -15.68
CA ASP A 184 12.10 4.52 -14.96
C ASP A 184 11.75 5.95 -15.39
N GLU A 185 11.38 6.14 -16.65
CA GLU A 185 10.84 7.42 -17.13
C GLU A 185 9.50 7.73 -16.46
N ILE A 186 8.60 6.75 -16.38
CA ILE A 186 7.30 6.89 -15.70
C ILE A 186 7.50 7.21 -14.22
N ARG A 187 8.41 6.51 -13.54
CA ARG A 187 8.74 6.77 -12.13
C ARG A 187 9.31 8.16 -11.92
N THR A 188 10.18 8.62 -12.82
CA THR A 188 10.74 9.97 -12.77
C THR A 188 9.64 11.02 -12.93
N LYS A 189 8.74 10.85 -13.90
CA LYS A 189 7.57 11.73 -14.09
C LYS A 189 6.66 11.74 -12.85
N ALA A 190 6.36 10.57 -12.29
CA ALA A 190 5.56 10.42 -11.08
C ALA A 190 6.20 11.12 -9.87
N GLN A 191 7.53 11.06 -9.75
CA GLN A 191 8.28 11.76 -8.70
C GLN A 191 8.15 13.28 -8.83
N ILE A 192 8.29 13.82 -10.04
CA ILE A 192 8.12 15.27 -10.31
C ILE A 192 6.70 15.71 -9.93
N MET A 193 5.68 14.95 -10.33
CA MET A 193 4.27 15.25 -10.00
C MET A 193 4.02 15.21 -8.48
N ALA A 194 4.59 14.21 -7.80
CA ALA A 194 4.44 14.07 -6.35
C ALA A 194 5.08 15.24 -5.60
N GLU A 195 6.27 15.68 -6.01
CA GLU A 195 6.95 16.82 -5.40
C GLU A 195 6.20 18.13 -5.68
N ALA A 196 5.71 18.34 -6.91
CA ALA A 196 4.88 19.50 -7.23
C ALA A 196 3.59 19.52 -6.39
N CYS A 197 2.95 18.37 -6.18
CA CYS A 197 1.77 18.25 -5.32
C CYS A 197 2.10 18.61 -3.87
N LYS A 198 3.23 18.12 -3.33
CA LYS A 198 3.69 18.41 -1.98
C LYS A 198 3.97 19.91 -1.77
N GLN A 199 4.62 20.55 -2.74
CA GLN A 199 4.88 22.00 -2.69
C GLN A 199 3.59 22.83 -2.69
N ARG A 200 2.56 22.41 -3.43
CA ARG A 200 1.24 23.08 -3.41
C ARG A 200 0.53 22.95 -2.07
N MET A 201 0.69 21.82 -1.38
CA MET A 201 0.09 21.59 -0.06
C MET A 201 0.81 22.32 1.07
N ALA A 202 2.05 22.75 0.85
CA ALA A 202 2.85 23.50 1.82
C ALA A 202 2.71 25.03 1.72
N ARG A 203 1.92 25.52 0.74
CA ARG A 203 1.55 26.93 0.58
C ARG A 203 0.19 27.18 1.22
#